data_AF-A0AA88DGZ9-F1
#
_entry.id   AF-A0AA88DGZ9-F1
#
_cell.length_a   1.000
_cell.length_b   1.000
_cell.length_c   1.000
_cell.angle_alpha   90.00
_cell.angle_beta   90.00
_cell.angle_gamma   90.00
#
_symmetry.space_group_name_H-M   'P 1'
#
loop_
_entity.id
_entity.type
_entity.pdbx_description
1 polymer ?
#
loop_
_entity_poly.entity_id
_entity_poly.type
_entity_poly.pdbx_seq_one_letter_code
_entity_poly.pdbx_strand_id
1 'polypeptide(L)'
;MAVQQPPPPVAVPPSPNRPPISLQPSHRRGPSKPAKLLRRFRSVFRSLPIITPAACKMPVSLQGSRPGDGHVHGSGTRMTGTLFGYRKARVNLAIQENPRCLPILILELAIPTGKLLQDMGTGLVRIALECEKNPSEKTKIMQEPIWTLYCNGRKSGYAVRREPTDDDLCVMQLLHAVSMGAGVLPSDSMVSAADAAVDGELAYLRAHFERVVGSRDSETYHMMSPEGNNGTELSIFFVRI
;
A
#
# COMPACT_ATOMS: atom_id res chain seq x y z
N MET A 1 -39.67 -25.95 34.55
CA MET A 1 -38.45 -26.16 33.76
C MET A 1 -37.73 -24.83 33.68
N ALA A 2 -36.62 -24.66 34.39
CA ALA A 2 -35.83 -23.42 34.37
C ALA A 2 -34.76 -23.54 33.28
N VAL A 3 -34.75 -22.59 32.35
CA VAL A 3 -33.78 -22.53 31.25
C VAL A 3 -32.50 -21.88 31.77
N GLN A 4 -31.40 -22.62 31.74
CA GLN A 4 -30.10 -22.16 32.21
C GLN A 4 -29.37 -21.40 31.09
N GLN A 5 -28.99 -20.16 31.38
CA GLN A 5 -28.27 -19.26 30.46
C GLN A 5 -26.80 -19.69 30.32
N PRO A 6 -26.18 -19.62 29.13
CA PRO A 6 -24.77 -19.96 28.96
C PRO A 6 -23.83 -18.89 29.55
N PRO A 7 -22.63 -19.27 30.01
CA PRO A 7 -21.68 -18.35 30.62
C PRO A 7 -21.08 -17.38 29.60
N PRO A 8 -20.64 -16.18 30.03
CA PRO A 8 -20.00 -15.19 29.16
C PRO A 8 -18.63 -15.68 28.66
N PRO A 9 -18.18 -15.24 27.48
CA PRO A 9 -16.89 -15.63 26.92
C PRO A 9 -15.75 -15.07 27.75
N VAL A 10 -14.82 -15.95 28.13
CA VAL A 10 -13.59 -15.60 28.85
C VAL A 10 -12.63 -14.93 27.87
N ALA A 11 -12.18 -13.71 28.18
CA ALA A 11 -11.16 -13.01 27.41
C ALA A 11 -9.82 -13.77 27.50
N VAL A 12 -9.28 -14.16 26.34
CA VAL A 12 -7.98 -14.84 26.24
C VAL A 12 -6.86 -13.81 26.46
N PRO A 13 -5.89 -14.05 27.35
CA PRO A 13 -4.75 -13.14 27.54
C PRO A 13 -3.81 -13.18 26.31
N PRO A 14 -3.14 -12.06 25.98
CA PRO A 14 -2.21 -12.01 24.86
C PRO A 14 -1.03 -12.96 25.08
N SER A 15 -0.69 -13.72 24.05
CA SER A 15 0.38 -14.71 24.04
C SER A 15 1.76 -14.07 24.30
N PRO A 16 2.63 -14.66 25.14
CA PRO A 16 3.86 -14.02 25.62
C PRO A 16 4.99 -13.85 24.58
N ASN A 17 4.83 -14.33 23.34
CA ASN A 17 5.92 -14.40 22.36
C ASN A 17 5.84 -13.39 21.21
N ARG A 18 4.89 -12.43 21.23
CA ARG A 18 4.80 -11.43 20.15
C ARG A 18 5.86 -10.33 20.36
N PRO A 19 6.78 -10.11 19.41
CA PRO A 19 7.74 -9.01 19.53
C PRO A 19 6.99 -7.67 19.60
N PRO A 20 7.42 -6.72 20.45
CA PRO A 20 6.79 -5.41 20.52
C PRO A 20 6.90 -4.70 19.15
N ILE A 21 5.79 -4.12 18.70
CA ILE A 21 5.77 -3.35 17.45
C ILE A 21 6.58 -2.07 17.67
N SER A 22 7.70 -1.95 16.98
CA SER A 22 8.61 -0.80 16.98
C SER A 22 8.53 0.01 15.68
N LEU A 23 7.49 -0.22 14.87
CA LEU A 23 7.30 0.48 13.59
C LEU A 23 7.05 1.98 13.82
N GLN A 24 7.75 2.81 13.06
CA GLN A 24 7.66 4.26 13.15
C GLN A 24 6.43 4.79 12.40
N PRO A 25 5.77 5.86 12.88
CA PRO A 25 4.76 6.55 12.09
C PRO A 25 5.34 7.04 10.76
N SER A 26 4.56 6.96 9.67
CA SER A 26 4.94 7.59 8.39
C SER A 26 5.10 9.11 8.57
N HIS A 27 6.18 9.66 8.00
CA HIS A 27 6.53 11.07 8.15
C HIS A 27 5.79 11.97 7.15
N ARG A 28 5.10 11.41 6.15
CA ARG A 28 4.27 12.17 5.20
C ARG A 28 2.80 12.18 5.60
N ARG A 29 2.50 12.62 6.83
CA ARG A 29 1.13 13.02 7.17
C ARG A 29 0.81 14.34 6.47
N GLY A 30 0.00 14.28 5.41
CA GLY A 30 -0.85 15.43 5.08
C GLY A 30 -1.79 15.73 6.25
N PRO A 31 -2.21 16.99 6.46
CA PRO A 31 -2.91 17.39 7.67
C PRO A 31 -4.22 16.62 7.82
N SER A 32 -4.26 15.70 8.79
CA SER A 32 -5.49 15.06 9.26
C SER A 32 -6.30 16.11 10.02
N LYS A 33 -7.35 16.65 9.40
CA LYS A 33 -8.29 17.52 10.12
C LYS A 33 -9.17 16.65 11.04
N PRO A 34 -9.25 16.91 12.35
CA PRO A 34 -10.27 16.30 13.19
C PRO A 34 -11.63 16.91 12.85
N ALA A 35 -12.65 16.05 12.70
CA ALA A 35 -14.03 16.47 12.52
C ALA A 35 -14.49 17.20 13.80
N LYS A 36 -14.82 18.50 13.67
CA LYS A 36 -15.59 19.24 14.68
C LYS A 36 -16.81 19.89 14.03
N LEU A 37 -17.94 19.55 14.61
CA LEU A 37 -19.29 20.00 14.29
C LEU A 37 -19.49 21.48 14.66
N LEU A 38 -20.06 22.24 13.71
CA LEU A 38 -20.85 23.48 13.80
C LEU A 38 -20.43 24.61 14.77
N ARG A 39 -20.19 25.80 14.19
CA ARG A 39 -20.87 27.03 14.65
C ARG A 39 -21.06 28.01 13.48
N ARG A 40 -22.32 28.32 13.19
CA ARG A 40 -22.78 29.36 12.26
C ARG A 40 -22.30 30.72 12.73
N PHE A 41 -21.72 31.52 11.85
CA PHE A 41 -21.87 32.97 11.89
C PHE A 41 -22.15 33.48 10.48
N ARG A 42 -23.30 34.16 10.36
CA ARG A 42 -23.67 34.98 9.22
C ARG A 42 -22.76 36.20 9.19
N SER A 43 -22.25 36.56 8.01
CA SER A 43 -22.10 37.98 7.69
C SER A 43 -22.13 38.19 6.18
N VAL A 44 -22.94 39.16 5.80
CA VAL A 44 -23.23 39.66 4.46
C VAL A 44 -22.07 40.58 4.06
N PHE A 45 -21.72 40.66 2.78
CA PHE A 45 -21.64 41.91 2.01
C PHE A 45 -20.72 41.83 0.76
N ARG A 46 -21.36 42.15 -0.38
CA ARG A 46 -20.93 42.99 -1.52
C ARG A 46 -19.95 42.43 -2.58
N SER A 47 -20.56 41.97 -3.67
CA SER A 47 -20.40 42.41 -5.08
C SER A 47 -19.00 42.70 -5.67
N LEU A 48 -18.58 41.79 -6.58
CA LEU A 48 -17.93 41.90 -7.92
C LEU A 48 -17.27 43.25 -8.37
N PRO A 49 -16.17 43.24 -9.17
CA PRO A 49 -16.09 42.49 -10.44
C PRO A 49 -14.73 41.89 -10.91
N ILE A 50 -14.91 41.15 -12.01
CA ILE A 50 -14.02 40.47 -12.96
C ILE A 50 -12.74 41.25 -13.33
N ILE A 51 -11.56 40.61 -13.19
CA ILE A 51 -10.36 40.88 -14.00
C ILE A 51 -9.62 39.55 -14.25
N THR A 52 -9.44 39.19 -15.52
CA THR A 52 -8.47 38.22 -16.05
C THR A 52 -7.64 38.93 -17.13
N PRO A 53 -6.51 38.39 -17.61
CA PRO A 53 -5.39 37.72 -16.93
C PRO A 53 -4.04 38.44 -17.24
N ALA A 54 -2.98 38.23 -16.46
CA ALA A 54 -1.64 38.73 -16.81
C ALA A 54 -0.58 37.62 -16.72
N ALA A 55 -0.13 37.21 -17.90
CA ALA A 55 1.17 36.66 -18.27
C ALA A 55 1.94 35.82 -17.24
N CYS A 56 1.94 34.51 -17.48
CA CYS A 56 2.96 33.57 -17.03
C CYS A 56 4.36 34.07 -17.44
N LYS A 57 5.21 34.39 -16.46
CA LYS A 57 6.67 34.45 -16.65
C LYS A 57 7.29 33.34 -15.80
N MET A 58 7.57 32.23 -16.45
CA MET A 58 8.37 31.13 -15.90
C MET A 58 9.83 31.61 -15.79
N PRO A 59 10.49 31.54 -14.63
CA PRO A 59 11.94 31.62 -14.61
C PRO A 59 12.51 30.30 -15.12
N VAL A 60 13.08 30.35 -16.33
CA VAL A 60 14.00 29.33 -16.83
C VAL A 60 15.27 29.46 -16.00
N SER A 61 15.54 28.49 -15.12
CA SER A 61 16.86 28.35 -14.51
C SER A 61 17.75 27.58 -15.48
N LEU A 62 18.42 28.32 -16.36
CA LEU A 62 19.63 27.88 -17.07
C LEU A 62 20.82 28.36 -16.23
N GLN A 63 21.50 27.45 -15.53
CA GLN A 63 22.96 27.38 -15.35
C GLN A 63 23.30 26.35 -14.26
N GLY A 64 24.29 25.48 -14.49
CA GLY A 64 25.01 24.84 -13.38
C GLY A 64 25.55 23.44 -13.64
N SER A 65 26.47 23.32 -14.59
CA SER A 65 27.28 22.13 -14.85
C SER A 65 28.01 21.63 -13.60
N ARG A 66 27.83 20.35 -13.23
CA ARG A 66 28.80 19.54 -12.48
C ARG A 66 28.77 18.10 -13.03
N PRO A 67 29.91 17.56 -13.50
CA PRO A 67 30.00 16.16 -13.91
C PRO A 67 30.38 15.33 -12.68
N GLY A 68 29.58 14.32 -12.35
CA GLY A 68 29.90 13.42 -11.24
C GLY A 68 28.73 12.57 -10.79
N ASP A 69 28.74 11.35 -11.31
CA ASP A 69 28.06 10.15 -10.81
C ASP A 69 26.63 9.87 -11.31
N GLY A 70 26.51 8.73 -11.97
CA GLY A 70 25.38 8.36 -12.81
C GLY A 70 24.31 7.61 -12.04
N HIS A 71 23.11 8.18 -12.01
CA HIS A 71 21.88 7.53 -12.43
C HIS A 71 20.78 8.60 -12.44
N VAL A 72 20.25 8.95 -13.62
CA VAL A 72 19.02 9.74 -13.71
C VAL A 72 17.88 8.80 -13.33
N HIS A 73 17.74 8.55 -12.03
CA HIS A 73 16.46 8.07 -11.52
C HIS A 73 15.45 9.18 -11.79
N GLY A 74 14.37 8.83 -12.48
CA GLY A 74 13.27 9.74 -12.75
C GLY A 74 12.76 10.35 -11.46
N SER A 75 11.90 11.36 -11.59
CA SER A 75 11.24 12.08 -10.50
C SER A 75 10.44 11.21 -9.49
N GLY A 76 10.57 9.87 -9.52
CA GLY A 76 9.88 8.94 -8.65
C GLY A 76 10.38 8.94 -7.20
N THR A 77 9.48 8.64 -6.27
CA THR A 77 9.81 8.46 -4.85
C THR A 77 10.07 6.99 -4.55
N ARG A 78 11.21 6.65 -3.96
CA ARG A 78 11.47 5.28 -3.49
C ARG A 78 10.55 4.92 -2.33
N MET A 79 9.87 3.78 -2.44
CA MET A 79 8.98 3.19 -1.44
C MET A 79 9.38 1.73 -1.18
N THR A 80 8.83 1.13 -0.12
CA THR A 80 8.96 -0.30 0.17
C THR A 80 7.63 -0.99 -0.05
N GLY A 81 7.60 -2.01 -0.88
CA GLY A 81 6.42 -2.85 -1.10
C GLY A 81 6.67 -4.25 -0.57
N THR A 82 5.69 -4.83 0.11
CA THR A 82 5.72 -6.22 0.59
C THR A 82 4.48 -6.94 0.10
N LEU A 83 4.64 -7.95 -0.74
CA LEU A 83 3.61 -8.95 -1.02
C LEU A 83 3.74 -10.06 0.02
N PHE A 84 2.65 -10.45 0.67
CA PHE A 84 2.68 -11.50 1.68
C PHE A 84 1.35 -12.24 1.79
N GLY A 85 1.41 -13.50 2.19
CA GLY A 85 0.22 -14.31 2.43
C GLY A 85 0.52 -15.80 2.45
N TYR A 86 -0.43 -16.57 2.95
CA TYR A 86 -0.36 -18.02 2.88
C TYR A 86 -0.54 -18.49 1.43
N ARG A 87 0.14 -19.58 1.06
CA ARG A 87 0.21 -20.05 -0.33
C ARG A 87 -1.16 -20.30 -0.97
N LYS A 88 -2.12 -20.81 -0.19
CA LYS A 88 -3.50 -21.09 -0.63
C LYS A 88 -4.46 -19.91 -0.45
N ALA A 89 -4.08 -18.90 0.30
CA ALA A 89 -4.90 -17.71 0.57
C ALA A 89 -4.65 -16.59 -0.46
N ARG A 90 -5.49 -15.56 -0.41
CA ARG A 90 -5.31 -14.32 -1.18
C ARG A 90 -4.03 -13.59 -0.74
N VAL A 91 -3.35 -12.97 -1.69
CA VAL A 91 -2.14 -12.18 -1.40
C VAL A 91 -2.50 -10.80 -0.87
N ASN A 92 -1.74 -10.35 0.12
CA ASN A 92 -1.81 -8.99 0.64
C ASN A 92 -0.63 -8.18 0.12
N LEU A 93 -0.88 -6.91 -0.22
CA LEU A 93 0.14 -5.93 -0.58
C LEU A 93 0.19 -4.85 0.50
N ALA A 94 1.36 -4.70 1.12
CA ALA A 94 1.68 -3.57 1.98
C ALA A 94 2.61 -2.58 1.28
N ILE A 95 2.32 -1.28 1.39
CA ILE A 95 3.22 -0.21 0.96
C ILE A 95 3.64 0.61 2.16
N GLN A 96 4.94 0.80 2.33
CA GLN A 96 5.56 1.60 3.39
C GLN A 96 6.48 2.65 2.76
N GLU A 97 6.70 3.77 3.44
CA GLU A 97 7.72 4.75 3.03
C GLU A 97 9.13 4.13 3.07
N ASN A 98 9.41 3.37 4.12
CA ASN A 98 10.61 2.55 4.28
C ASN A 98 10.27 1.31 5.12
N PRO A 99 11.15 0.29 5.19
CA PRO A 99 10.88 -0.98 5.88
C PRO A 99 10.51 -0.85 7.36
N ARG A 100 10.83 0.29 7.99
CA ARG A 100 10.67 0.55 9.43
C ARG A 100 9.40 1.30 9.78
N CYS A 101 8.69 1.84 8.79
CA CYS A 101 7.47 2.62 9.01
C CYS A 101 6.23 1.73 9.09
N LEU A 102 5.14 2.25 9.66
CA LEU A 102 3.82 1.65 9.49
C LEU A 102 3.41 1.62 8.01
N PRO A 103 2.67 0.59 7.57
CA PRO A 103 2.13 0.55 6.22
C PRO A 103 1.16 1.71 6.00
N ILE A 104 1.33 2.44 4.91
CA ILE A 104 0.42 3.52 4.49
C ILE A 104 -0.74 3.00 3.64
N LEU A 105 -0.61 1.77 3.12
CA LEU A 105 -1.66 1.06 2.39
C LEU A 105 -1.51 -0.45 2.64
N ILE A 106 -2.64 -1.11 2.92
CA ILE A 106 -2.80 -2.57 2.85
C ILE A 106 -3.93 -2.88 1.87
N LEU A 107 -3.63 -3.71 0.87
CA LEU A 107 -4.62 -4.27 -0.05
C LEU A 107 -4.68 -5.78 0.08
N GLU A 108 -5.88 -6.32 0.09
CA GLU A 108 -6.11 -7.74 -0.17
C GLU A 108 -6.48 -7.92 -1.65
N LEU A 109 -5.67 -8.66 -2.40
CA LEU A 109 -5.87 -8.90 -3.82
C LEU A 109 -6.61 -10.23 -4.05
N ALA A 110 -7.58 -10.26 -4.95
CA ALA A 110 -8.28 -11.49 -5.36
C ALA A 110 -7.42 -12.50 -6.15
N ILE A 111 -6.11 -12.53 -5.94
CA ILE A 111 -5.16 -13.46 -6.53
C ILE A 111 -4.61 -14.36 -5.42
N PRO A 112 -4.67 -15.70 -5.56
CA PRO A 112 -4.00 -16.60 -4.63
C PRO A 112 -2.49 -16.36 -4.60
N THR A 113 -1.89 -16.32 -3.41
CA THR A 113 -0.45 -16.01 -3.23
C THR A 113 0.43 -16.96 -4.04
N GLY A 114 0.17 -18.27 -3.98
CA GLY A 114 0.93 -19.25 -4.74
C GLY A 114 0.88 -19.04 -6.25
N LYS A 115 -0.26 -18.57 -6.78
CA LYS A 115 -0.41 -18.25 -8.21
C LYS A 115 0.40 -17.01 -8.57
N LEU A 116 0.30 -15.93 -7.78
CA LEU A 116 1.06 -14.71 -8.05
C LEU A 116 2.57 -14.98 -8.04
N LEU A 117 3.06 -15.73 -7.05
CA LEU A 117 4.48 -16.09 -6.97
C LEU A 117 4.93 -16.96 -8.15
N GLN A 118 4.07 -17.85 -8.64
CA GLN A 118 4.35 -18.63 -9.85
C GLN A 118 4.44 -17.72 -11.09
N ASP A 119 3.47 -16.81 -11.27
CA ASP A 119 3.47 -15.84 -12.39
C ASP A 119 4.74 -14.96 -12.35
N MET A 120 5.16 -14.54 -11.15
CA MET A 120 6.41 -13.80 -10.93
C MET A 120 7.67 -14.61 -11.26
N GLY A 121 7.64 -15.93 -11.10
CA GLY A 121 8.71 -16.82 -11.52
C GLY A 121 8.85 -16.95 -13.04
N THR A 122 7.79 -16.62 -13.80
CA THR A 122 7.81 -16.64 -15.27
C THR A 122 8.31 -15.34 -15.91
N GLY A 123 8.58 -14.29 -15.11
CA GLY A 123 9.17 -13.04 -15.57
C GLY A 123 8.38 -11.81 -15.15
N LEU A 124 7.60 -11.26 -16.09
CA LEU A 124 6.92 -9.97 -15.94
C LEU A 124 5.49 -10.12 -15.41
N VAL A 125 5.19 -9.40 -14.33
CA VAL A 125 3.84 -9.27 -13.76
C VAL A 125 3.42 -7.81 -13.73
N ARG A 126 2.25 -7.54 -14.31
CA ARG A 126 1.60 -6.23 -14.34
C ARG A 126 0.26 -6.31 -13.64
N ILE A 127 0.14 -5.60 -12.53
CA ILE A 127 -1.11 -5.49 -11.77
C ILE A 127 -1.72 -4.13 -12.06
N ALA A 128 -2.91 -4.09 -12.65
CA ALA A 128 -3.68 -2.86 -12.79
C ALA A 128 -4.89 -2.87 -11.85
N LEU A 129 -5.06 -1.77 -11.13
CA LEU A 129 -6.09 -1.51 -10.14
C LEU A 129 -6.92 -0.34 -10.65
N GLU A 130 -8.08 -0.66 -11.20
CA GLU A 130 -8.98 0.29 -11.84
C GLU A 130 -10.17 0.63 -10.95
N CYS A 131 -10.46 1.91 -10.75
CA CYS A 131 -11.67 2.39 -10.10
C CYS A 131 -12.38 3.45 -10.96
N GLU A 132 -13.68 3.61 -10.78
CA GLU A 132 -14.45 4.61 -11.54
C GLU A 132 -14.21 6.03 -11.02
N LYS A 133 -14.28 7.00 -11.92
CA LYS A 133 -14.17 8.41 -11.59
C LYS A 133 -15.50 9.01 -11.16
N ASN A 134 -15.60 9.34 -9.88
CA ASN A 134 -16.68 10.18 -9.36
C ASN A 134 -16.25 11.66 -9.35
N PRO A 135 -16.87 12.55 -10.16
CA PRO A 135 -16.46 13.96 -10.25
C PRO A 135 -16.61 14.76 -8.94
N SER A 136 -17.53 14.33 -8.07
CA SER A 136 -17.79 14.93 -6.77
C SER A 136 -16.76 14.51 -5.70
N GLU A 137 -16.07 13.39 -5.91
CA GLU A 137 -15.17 12.83 -4.92
C GLU A 137 -13.76 13.40 -5.07
N LYS A 138 -13.17 13.75 -3.92
CA LYS A 138 -11.81 14.27 -3.80
C LYS A 138 -10.86 13.24 -3.18
N THR A 139 -11.26 11.97 -3.21
CA THR A 139 -10.50 10.85 -2.67
C THR A 139 -9.18 10.72 -3.42
N LYS A 140 -8.08 10.58 -2.69
CA LYS A 140 -6.79 10.27 -3.33
C LYS A 140 -6.86 8.86 -3.90
N ILE A 141 -6.20 8.60 -5.02
CA ILE A 141 -6.30 7.27 -5.65
C ILE A 141 -5.90 6.14 -4.72
N MET A 142 -4.86 6.32 -3.89
CA MET A 142 -4.43 5.35 -2.86
C MET A 142 -5.41 5.17 -1.70
N GLN A 143 -6.41 6.04 -1.58
CA GLN A 143 -7.42 6.01 -0.52
C GLN A 143 -8.74 5.38 -0.95
N GLU A 144 -8.89 5.01 -2.22
CA GLU A 144 -10.08 4.33 -2.69
C GLU A 144 -10.29 3.01 -1.92
N PRO A 145 -11.55 2.62 -1.66
CA PRO A 145 -11.85 1.43 -0.87
C PRO A 145 -11.67 0.13 -1.67
N ILE A 146 -11.87 0.18 -2.99
CA ILE A 146 -11.89 -0.99 -3.86
C ILE A 146 -11.47 -0.63 -5.28
N TRP A 147 -10.82 -1.58 -5.95
CA TRP A 147 -10.51 -1.51 -7.38
C TRP A 147 -10.87 -2.82 -8.05
N THR A 148 -11.22 -2.75 -9.33
CA THR A 148 -11.18 -3.91 -10.21
C THR A 148 -9.72 -4.27 -10.47
N LEU A 149 -9.39 -5.54 -10.23
CA LEU A 149 -8.04 -6.06 -10.32
C LEU A 149 -7.83 -6.76 -11.66
N TYR A 150 -6.82 -6.35 -12.39
CA TYR A 150 -6.32 -7.01 -13.59
C TYR A 150 -4.88 -7.47 -13.37
N CYS A 151 -4.58 -8.72 -13.70
CA CYS A 151 -3.23 -9.26 -13.70
C CYS A 151 -2.87 -9.64 -15.13
N ASN A 152 -1.80 -9.08 -15.68
CA ASN A 152 -1.33 -9.29 -17.05
C ASN A 152 -2.46 -9.14 -18.10
N GLY A 153 -3.29 -8.10 -17.93
CA GLY A 153 -4.40 -7.78 -18.83
C GLY A 153 -5.67 -8.63 -18.62
N ARG A 154 -5.68 -9.58 -17.67
CA ARG A 154 -6.85 -10.42 -17.37
C ARG A 154 -7.51 -10.00 -16.06
N LYS A 155 -8.82 -9.78 -16.10
CA LYS A 155 -9.62 -9.50 -14.90
C LYS A 155 -9.49 -10.66 -13.92
N SER A 156 -8.99 -10.36 -12.72
CA SER A 156 -8.65 -11.32 -11.67
C SER A 156 -9.45 -11.08 -10.37
N GLY A 157 -10.49 -10.25 -10.43
CA GLY A 157 -11.40 -9.98 -9.30
C GLY A 157 -11.29 -8.53 -8.83
N TYR A 158 -11.16 -8.35 -7.51
CA TYR A 158 -11.06 -7.04 -6.88
C TYR A 158 -9.83 -6.96 -5.97
N ALA A 159 -9.33 -5.74 -5.78
CA ALA A 159 -8.41 -5.40 -4.70
C ALA A 159 -9.19 -4.57 -3.68
N VAL A 160 -9.13 -4.96 -2.42
CA VAL A 160 -9.87 -4.28 -1.34
C VAL A 160 -8.88 -3.63 -0.39
N ARG A 161 -9.04 -2.33 -0.19
CA ARG A 161 -8.30 -1.60 0.85
C ARG A 161 -8.89 -1.94 2.21
N ARG A 162 -8.01 -2.22 3.16
CA ARG A 162 -8.38 -2.46 4.56
C ARG A 162 -7.40 -1.77 5.49
N GLU A 163 -7.81 -1.62 6.74
CA GLU A 163 -6.90 -1.18 7.80
C GLU A 163 -5.92 -2.31 8.16
N PRO A 164 -4.67 -1.97 8.56
CA PRO A 164 -3.71 -2.97 9.01
C PRO A 164 -4.23 -3.72 10.25
N THR A 165 -4.20 -5.05 10.20
CA THR A 165 -4.50 -5.90 11.35
C THR A 165 -3.26 -6.10 12.22
N ASP A 166 -3.45 -6.69 13.39
CA ASP A 166 -2.35 -7.10 14.25
C ASP A 166 -1.36 -8.04 13.54
N ASP A 167 -1.87 -8.98 12.74
CA ASP A 167 -1.01 -9.91 12.00
C ASP A 167 -0.19 -9.20 10.93
N ASP A 168 -0.77 -8.24 10.21
CA ASP A 168 -0.02 -7.43 9.23
C ASP A 168 1.11 -6.67 9.91
N LEU A 169 0.84 -6.05 11.06
CA LEU A 169 1.84 -5.31 11.81
C LEU A 169 2.93 -6.24 12.36
N CYS A 170 2.58 -7.48 12.73
CA CYS A 170 3.54 -8.51 13.11
C CYS A 170 4.46 -8.87 11.94
N VAL A 171 3.90 -9.13 10.75
CA VAL A 171 4.67 -9.39 9.52
C VAL A 171 5.59 -8.21 9.21
N MET A 172 5.09 -6.97 9.27
CA MET A 172 5.90 -5.77 9.04
C MET A 172 7.04 -5.64 10.07
N GLN A 173 6.79 -5.99 11.33
CA GLN A 173 7.78 -5.97 12.41
C GLN A 173 8.87 -7.04 12.21
N LEU A 174 8.49 -8.28 11.85
CA LEU A 174 9.44 -9.36 11.56
C LEU A 174 10.35 -9.00 10.39
N LEU A 175 9.80 -8.32 9.39
CA LEU A 175 10.55 -7.90 8.21
C LEU A 175 11.28 -6.55 8.39
N HIS A 176 11.22 -5.92 9.57
CA HIS A 176 11.76 -4.57 9.79
C HIS A 176 13.24 -4.39 9.37
N ALA A 177 14.07 -5.43 9.54
CA ALA A 177 15.48 -5.43 9.13
C ALA A 177 15.70 -5.82 7.66
N VAL A 178 14.67 -6.38 6.99
CA VAL A 178 14.72 -6.82 5.60
C VAL A 178 14.42 -5.64 4.69
N SER A 179 15.40 -5.22 3.90
CA SER A 179 15.22 -4.15 2.90
C SER A 179 14.60 -4.67 1.61
N MET A 180 15.12 -5.78 1.10
CA MET A 180 14.60 -6.53 -0.04
C MET A 180 14.84 -8.02 0.16
N GLY A 181 14.03 -8.87 -0.45
CA GLY A 181 14.17 -10.32 -0.40
C GLY A 181 12.84 -11.04 -0.48
N ALA A 182 12.90 -12.34 -0.75
CA ALA A 182 11.76 -13.25 -0.69
C ALA A 182 12.05 -14.36 0.31
N GLY A 183 11.01 -14.88 0.95
CA GLY A 183 11.16 -15.99 1.89
C GLY A 183 9.83 -16.42 2.49
N VAL A 184 9.91 -17.26 3.51
CA VAL A 184 8.78 -17.70 4.31
C VAL A 184 8.98 -17.24 5.76
N LEU A 185 7.90 -16.81 6.41
CA LEU A 185 7.93 -16.42 7.82
C LEU A 185 7.51 -17.61 8.71
N PRO A 186 8.15 -17.82 9.86
CA PRO A 186 7.83 -18.93 10.75
C PRO A 186 6.42 -18.80 11.32
N SER A 187 5.60 -19.85 11.16
CA SER A 187 4.21 -19.90 11.66
C SER A 187 4.08 -19.66 13.15
N ASP A 188 5.07 -20.06 13.94
CA ASP A 188 5.06 -19.94 15.41
C ASP A 188 5.08 -18.48 15.90
N SER A 189 5.44 -17.54 15.02
CA SER A 189 5.50 -16.09 15.29
C SER A 189 4.16 -15.39 15.04
N MET A 190 3.20 -16.09 14.41
CA MET A 190 1.95 -15.56 13.86
C MET A 190 0.78 -16.22 14.60
N VAL A 191 -0.09 -15.43 15.22
CA VAL A 191 -1.04 -15.91 16.24
C VAL A 191 -2.32 -16.52 15.65
N SER A 192 -2.19 -17.69 15.02
CA SER A 192 -3.23 -18.74 15.04
C SER A 192 -2.68 -20.04 14.43
N ALA A 193 -2.17 -20.92 15.29
CA ALA A 193 -1.73 -22.27 14.89
C ALA A 193 -2.83 -23.09 14.18
N ALA A 194 -4.10 -22.72 14.38
CA ALA A 194 -5.26 -23.33 13.72
C ALA A 194 -5.37 -23.00 12.22
N ASP A 195 -5.00 -21.78 11.80
CA ASP A 195 -5.10 -21.36 10.39
C ASP A 195 -3.82 -21.75 9.61
N ALA A 196 -2.66 -21.71 10.27
CA ALA A 196 -1.39 -22.11 9.68
C ALA A 196 -1.34 -23.60 9.29
N ALA A 197 -2.00 -24.47 10.07
CA ALA A 197 -2.05 -25.91 9.80
C ALA A 197 -2.83 -26.26 8.50
N VAL A 198 -3.75 -25.38 8.07
CA VAL A 198 -4.62 -25.61 6.90
C VAL A 198 -4.05 -24.92 5.64
N ASP A 199 -3.54 -23.70 5.80
CA ASP A 199 -3.16 -22.82 4.69
C ASP A 199 -1.65 -22.79 4.35
N GLY A 200 -0.81 -23.40 5.19
CA GLY A 200 0.62 -23.62 4.95
C GLY A 200 1.51 -22.49 5.48
N GLU A 201 2.70 -22.33 4.88
CA GLU A 201 3.67 -21.29 5.27
C GLU A 201 3.28 -19.91 4.70
N LEU A 202 3.54 -18.85 5.46
CA LEU A 202 3.34 -17.47 4.98
C LEU A 202 4.56 -17.05 4.16
N ALA A 203 4.37 -16.96 2.85
CA ALA A 203 5.39 -16.46 1.95
C ALA A 203 5.37 -14.93 1.92
N TYR A 204 6.53 -14.32 1.69
CA TYR A 204 6.64 -12.89 1.42
C TYR A 204 7.64 -12.60 0.31
N LEU A 205 7.42 -11.46 -0.36
CA LEU A 205 8.36 -10.80 -1.25
C LEU A 205 8.38 -9.32 -0.88
N ARG A 206 9.53 -8.82 -0.47
CA ARG A 206 9.79 -7.41 -0.19
C ARG A 206 10.75 -6.85 -1.23
N ALA A 207 10.40 -5.69 -1.77
CA ALA A 207 11.24 -4.99 -2.73
C ALA A 207 11.11 -3.48 -2.57
N HIS A 208 12.06 -2.75 -3.14
CA HIS A 208 11.89 -1.32 -3.33
C HIS A 208 11.10 -1.04 -4.60
N PHE A 209 10.26 -0.01 -4.55
CA PHE A 209 9.48 0.45 -5.69
C PHE A 209 9.80 1.91 -5.98
N GLU A 210 9.97 2.24 -7.25
CA GLU A 210 9.89 3.60 -7.73
C GLU A 210 8.41 3.99 -7.87
N ARG A 211 7.95 4.90 -7.02
CA ARG A 211 6.60 5.47 -7.09
C ARG A 211 6.59 6.66 -8.02
N VAL A 212 5.83 6.56 -9.11
CA VAL A 212 5.61 7.63 -10.10
C VAL A 212 4.16 8.09 -9.99
N VAL A 213 3.96 9.38 -9.68
CA VAL A 213 2.63 9.99 -9.66
C VAL A 213 2.39 10.63 -11.02
N GLY A 214 1.50 10.04 -11.82
CA GLY A 214 1.16 10.59 -13.13
C GLY A 214 0.20 11.76 -13.00
N SER A 215 -0.85 11.59 -12.20
CA SER A 215 -1.87 12.61 -11.96
C SER A 215 -2.61 12.36 -10.64
N ARG A 216 -3.68 13.12 -10.37
CA ARG A 216 -4.62 12.82 -9.26
C ARG A 216 -5.33 11.47 -9.44
N ASP A 217 -5.42 11.01 -10.68
CA ASP A 217 -6.17 9.85 -11.14
C ASP A 217 -5.24 8.69 -11.54
N SER A 218 -3.91 8.83 -11.33
CA SER A 218 -2.97 7.76 -11.65
C SER A 218 -1.69 7.78 -10.79
N GLU A 219 -1.37 6.63 -10.21
CA GLU A 219 -0.10 6.36 -9.53
C GLU A 219 0.45 5.00 -9.96
N THR A 220 1.77 4.88 -10.10
CA THR A 220 2.42 3.64 -10.53
C THR A 220 3.59 3.32 -9.63
N TYR A 221 3.79 2.04 -9.36
CA TYR A 221 4.87 1.50 -8.56
C TYR A 221 5.63 0.48 -9.41
N HIS A 222 6.86 0.82 -9.79
CA HIS A 222 7.75 -0.08 -10.52
C HIS A 222 8.75 -0.70 -9.56
N MET A 223 8.80 -2.04 -9.49
CA MET A 223 9.78 -2.73 -8.67
C MET A 223 11.19 -2.43 -9.18
N MET A 224 12.07 -2.02 -8.28
CA MET A 224 13.47 -1.74 -8.59
C MET A 224 14.31 -3.01 -8.38
N SER A 225 15.02 -3.41 -9.43
CA SER A 225 15.98 -4.51 -9.36
C SER A 225 17.29 -4.00 -8.73
N PRO A 226 17.86 -4.72 -7.74
CA PRO A 226 19.15 -4.35 -7.12
C PRO A 226 20.34 -4.37 -8.08
N GLU A 227 20.26 -5.17 -9.14
CA GLU A 227 21.34 -5.40 -10.10
C GLU A 227 20.70 -5.31 -11.49
N GLY A 228 21.30 -4.56 -12.43
CA GLY A 228 20.74 -4.20 -13.74
C GLY A 228 20.53 -5.36 -14.75
N ASN A 229 20.04 -6.50 -14.28
CA ASN A 229 19.77 -7.71 -15.04
C ASN A 229 18.27 -8.08 -14.97
N ASN A 230 17.83 -8.90 -15.94
CA ASN A 230 16.46 -9.34 -16.24
C ASN A 230 15.82 -10.21 -15.13
N GLY A 231 15.71 -9.68 -13.91
CA GLY A 231 14.99 -10.31 -12.80
C GLY A 231 13.47 -10.27 -12.99
N THR A 232 12.73 -10.80 -12.01
CA THR A 232 11.28 -10.62 -11.93
C THR A 232 10.94 -9.14 -12.02
N GLU A 233 10.07 -8.77 -12.94
CA GLU A 233 9.61 -7.39 -13.09
C GLU A 233 8.16 -7.33 -12.58
N LEU A 234 7.92 -6.48 -11.58
CA LEU A 234 6.58 -6.24 -11.05
C LEU A 234 6.26 -4.76 -11.18
N SER A 235 5.16 -4.47 -11.86
CA SER A 235 4.60 -3.11 -11.94
C SER A 235 3.16 -3.11 -11.45
N ILE A 236 2.82 -2.14 -10.60
CA ILE A 236 1.48 -1.96 -10.04
C ILE A 236 0.96 -0.59 -10.44
N PHE A 237 -0.16 -0.56 -11.15
CA PHE A 237 -0.79 0.64 -11.68
C PHE A 237 -2.10 0.87 -10.94
N PHE A 238 -2.24 2.04 -10.33
CA PHE A 238 -3.52 2.54 -9.84
C PHE A 238 -4.03 3.53 -10.88
N VAL A 239 -5.22 3.27 -11.42
CA VAL A 239 -5.82 4.12 -12.46
C VAL A 239 -7.27 4.37 -12.12
N ARG A 240 -7.69 5.63 -12.20
CA ARG A 240 -9.09 6.03 -12.13
C ARG A 240 -9.58 6.33 -13.54
N ILE A 241 -10.57 5.58 -14.01
CA ILE A 241 -11.14 5.64 -15.36
C ILE A 241 -12.45 6.44 -15.39
#